data_AF-A0A821JP53-F1
#
_entry.id   AF-A0A821JP53-F1
#
_cell.length_a   1.000
_cell.length_b   1.000
_cell.length_c   1.000
_cell.angle_alpha   90.00
_cell.angle_beta   90.00
_cell.angle_gamma   90.00
#
_symmetry.space_group_name_H-M   'P 1'
#
loop_
_entity.id
_entity.type
_entity.pdbx_description
1 polymer ?
#
loop_
_entity_poly.entity_id
_entity_poly.type
_entity_poly.pdbx_seq_one_letter_code
_entity_poly.pdbx_strand_id
1 'polypeptide(L)' 'QCVHWLADGTFRSAPQKFLQSYSIHGRTDWGIHSFVHVAMCDKKQEQYELLFRGLIDFANQNGIKLQSISIMLDFEQ' A
#
# COMPACT_ATOMS: atom_id res chain seq x y z
N GLN A 1 2.02 17.15 4.90
CA GLN A 1 1.67 16.59 3.57
C GLN A 1 2.50 15.34 3.37
N CYS A 2 1.94 14.23 2.88
CA CYS A 2 2.68 12.98 2.77
C CYS A 2 3.25 12.81 1.35
N VAL A 3 4.49 13.24 1.17
CA VAL A 3 5.09 13.42 -0.16
C VAL A 3 5.67 12.13 -0.73
N HIS A 4 6.13 11.22 0.12
CA HIS A 4 6.79 9.98 -0.28
C HIS A 4 6.10 8.78 0.36
N TRP A 5 5.67 7.84 -0.45
CA TRP A 5 5.07 6.59 0.01
C TRP A 5 6.11 5.49 -0.07
N LEU A 6 6.12 4.64 0.96
CA LEU A 6 6.97 3.49 1.10
C LEU A 6 6.03 2.30 1.20
N ALA A 7 6.04 1.41 0.21
CA ALA A 7 5.26 0.19 0.31
C ALA A 7 6.17 -1.02 0.40
N ASP A 8 5.76 -1.94 1.26
CA ASP A 8 6.47 -3.18 1.55
C ASP A 8 5.45 -4.28 1.76
N GLY A 9 5.81 -5.50 1.38
CA GLY A 9 4.97 -6.65 1.60
C GLY A 9 5.71 -7.78 2.29
N THR A 10 5.21 -8.18 3.46
CA THR A 10 5.82 -9.21 4.29
C THR A 10 5.08 -10.55 4.19
N PHE A 11 5.82 -11.65 4.08
CA PHE A 11 5.27 -13.00 3.84
C PHE A 11 5.17 -13.85 5.11
N ARG A 12 6.09 -13.65 6.07
CA ARG A 12 6.16 -14.48 7.30
C ARG A 12 4.99 -14.29 8.27
N SER A 13 4.22 -13.21 8.10
CA SER A 13 3.16 -12.82 9.04
C SER A 13 1.76 -12.86 8.42
N ALA A 14 1.63 -13.35 7.19
CA ALA A 14 0.33 -13.45 6.53
C ALA A 14 -0.47 -14.64 7.12
N PRO A 15 -1.78 -14.47 7.41
CA PRO A 15 -2.64 -15.60 7.80
C PRO A 15 -2.62 -16.67 6.71
N GLN A 16 -2.81 -17.95 7.06
CA GLN A 16 -2.60 -19.11 6.17
C GLN A 16 -3.33 -19.08 4.80
N LYS A 17 -4.34 -18.21 4.62
CA LYS A 17 -5.08 -18.01 3.37
C LYS A 17 -4.51 -16.90 2.46
N PHE A 18 -3.57 -16.10 2.95
CA PHE A 18 -2.97 -14.98 2.25
C PHE A 18 -1.49 -15.24 2.07
N LEU A 19 -0.96 -14.87 0.90
CA LEU A 19 0.45 -15.04 0.58
C LEU A 19 1.30 -13.92 1.20
N GLN A 20 0.74 -12.72 1.33
CA GLN A 20 1.49 -11.53 1.71
C GLN A 20 0.61 -10.56 2.51
N SER A 21 1.20 -9.92 3.53
CA SER A 21 0.65 -8.72 4.15
C SER A 21 1.35 -7.52 3.54
N TYR A 22 0.63 -6.78 2.71
CA TYR A 22 1.11 -5.57 2.04
C TYR A 22 0.77 -4.33 2.86
N SER A 23 1.72 -3.41 2.99
CA SER A 23 1.53 -2.17 3.73
C SER A 23 2.03 -0.97 2.94
N ILE A 24 1.27 0.11 2.93
CA ILE A 24 1.68 1.40 2.40
C ILE A 24 1.83 2.35 3.57
N HIS A 25 3.05 2.82 3.74
CA HIS A 25 3.40 3.86 4.67
C HIS A 25 3.64 5.14 3.91
N GLY A 26 3.59 6.25 4.60
CA GLY A 26 4.20 7.42 4.04
C GLY A 26 4.79 8.35 5.08
N ARG A 27 5.72 9.14 4.55
CA ARG A 27 6.59 9.99 5.33
C ARG A 27 5.95 11.36 5.51
N THR A 28 5.81 11.74 6.77
CA THR A 28 5.40 13.06 7.21
C THR A 28 6.54 13.72 7.98
N ASP A 29 6.38 14.99 8.33
CA ASP A 29 7.36 15.71 9.16
C ASP A 29 7.52 15.08 10.56
N TRP A 30 6.52 14.32 11.00
CA TRP A 30 6.48 13.65 12.30
C TRP A 30 6.98 12.21 12.27
N GLY A 31 7.37 11.71 11.10
CA GLY A 31 7.88 10.34 10.91
C GLY A 31 7.11 9.54 9.85
N ILE A 32 7.33 8.24 9.88
CA ILE A 32 6.72 7.27 8.97
C ILE A 32 5.48 6.68 9.64
N HIS A 33 4.35 6.76 8.95
CA HIS A 33 3.07 6.22 9.43
C HIS A 33 2.49 5.26 8.41
N SER A 34 1.90 4.17 8.89
CA SER A 34 1.16 3.26 8.02
C SER A 34 -0.24 3.79 7.75
N PHE A 35 -0.64 3.80 6.48
CA PHE A 35 -1.94 4.29 6.04
C PHE A 35 -2.81 3.18 5.48
N VAL A 36 -2.20 2.17 4.90
CA VAL A 36 -2.91 1.07 4.25
C VAL A 36 -2.26 -0.24 4.67
N HIS A 37 -3.09 -1.19 5.10
CA HIS A 37 -2.70 -2.58 5.31
C HIS A 37 -3.65 -3.47 4.53
N VAL A 38 -3.11 -4.37 3.72
CA VAL A 38 -3.89 -5.28 2.87
C VAL A 38 -3.34 -6.69 2.99
N ALA A 39 -4.23 -7.67 3.16
CA ALA A 39 -3.88 -9.07 3.03
C ALA A 39 -4.06 -9.48 1.55
N MET A 40 -2.95 -9.80 0.89
CA MET A 40 -2.90 -10.14 -0.53
C MET A 40 -2.85 -11.66 -0.71
N CYS A 41 -3.69 -12.19 -1.60
CA CYS A 41 -3.78 -13.62 -1.87
C CYS A 41 -2.67 -14.14 -2.81
N ASP A 42 -2.14 -13.28 -3.68
CA ASP A 42 -1.02 -13.60 -4.56
C ASP A 42 -0.16 -12.34 -4.84
N LYS A 43 0.98 -12.51 -5.55
CA LYS A 43 1.89 -11.42 -5.93
C LYS A 43 1.71 -10.95 -7.40
N LYS A 44 0.56 -11.21 -8.04
CA LYS A 44 0.35 -10.84 -9.45
C LYS A 44 0.15 -9.33 -9.58
N GLN A 45 0.63 -8.76 -10.69
CA GLN A 45 0.45 -7.34 -11.02
C GLN A 45 -1.03 -6.92 -10.93
N GLU A 46 -1.95 -7.77 -11.42
CA GLU A 46 -3.40 -7.53 -11.38
C GLU A 46 -3.93 -7.28 -9.95
N GLN A 47 -3.39 -7.95 -8.93
CA GLN A 47 -3.81 -7.74 -7.54
C GLN A 47 -3.33 -6.38 -7.02
N TYR A 48 -2.10 -5.98 -7.36
CA TYR A 48 -1.59 -4.66 -6.98
C TYR A 48 -2.38 -3.55 -7.68
N GLU A 49 -2.72 -3.71 -8.96
CA GLU A 49 -3.57 -2.78 -9.69
C GLU A 49 -4.96 -2.65 -9.04
N LEU A 50 -5.56 -3.78 -8.65
CA LEU A 50 -6.84 -3.80 -7.92
C LEU A 50 -6.74 -3.05 -6.59
N LEU A 51 -5.66 -3.26 -5.83
CA LEU A 51 -5.40 -2.58 -4.57
C LEU A 51 -5.31 -1.06 -4.75
N PHE A 52 -4.49 -0.58 -5.69
CA PHE A 52 -4.33 0.85 -5.92
C PHE A 52 -5.61 1.49 -6.46
N ARG A 53 -6.36 0.78 -7.32
CA ARG A 53 -7.66 1.26 -7.80
C ARG A 53 -8.67 1.37 -6.67
N GLY A 54 -8.77 0.36 -5.81
CA GLY A 54 -9.63 0.41 -4.63
C GLY A 54 -9.27 1.55 -3.68
N LEU A 55 -7.98 1.82 -3.50
CA LEU A 55 -7.50 2.95 -2.69
C LEU A 55 -7.91 4.30 -3.29
N ILE A 56 -7.78 4.48 -4.61
CA ILE A 56 -8.19 5.69 -5.33
C ILE A 56 -9.71 5.88 -5.23
N ASP A 57 -10.48 4.81 -5.46
CA ASP A 57 -11.95 4.86 -5.39
C ASP A 57 -12.41 5.22 -3.98
N PHE A 58 -11.82 4.61 -2.94
CA PHE A 58 -12.09 4.94 -1.55
C PHE A 58 -11.77 6.42 -1.26
N ALA A 59 -10.62 6.91 -1.71
CA ALA A 59 -10.22 8.29 -1.47
C ALA A 59 -11.17 9.29 -2.15
N ASN A 60 -11.54 9.02 -3.42
CA ASN A 60 -12.51 9.84 -4.15
C ASN A 60 -13.87 9.88 -3.47
N GLN A 61 -14.38 8.73 -3.01
CA GLN A 61 -15.67 8.64 -2.31
C GLN A 61 -15.67 9.40 -0.98
N ASN A 62 -14.52 9.51 -0.32
CA ASN A 62 -14.38 10.20 0.97
C ASN A 62 -13.83 11.63 0.85
N GLY A 63 -13.66 12.16 -0.36
CA GLY A 63 -13.08 13.49 -0.58
C GLY A 63 -11.63 13.62 -0.13
N ILE A 64 -10.90 12.51 -0.01
CA ILE A 64 -9.49 12.48 0.38
C ILE A 64 -8.64 12.71 -0.87
N LYS A 65 -7.77 13.72 -0.82
CA LYS A 65 -6.84 14.00 -1.91
C LYS A 65 -5.55 13.18 -1.74
N LEU A 66 -5.41 12.10 -2.48
CA LEU A 66 -4.14 11.36 -2.56
C LEU A 66 -3.15 12.16 -3.43
N GLN A 67 -2.10 12.71 -2.82
CA GLN A 67 -1.01 13.38 -3.53
C GLN A 67 0.34 12.87 -3.02
N SER A 68 0.91 11.89 -3.72
CA SER A 68 2.30 11.47 -3.55
C SER A 68 3.15 12.03 -4.68
N ILE A 69 4.35 12.51 -4.37
CA ILE A 69 5.35 12.87 -5.39
C ILE A 69 6.13 11.64 -5.84
N SER A 70 6.36 10.67 -4.94
CA SER A 70 6.96 9.39 -5.31
C SER A 70 6.43 8.25 -4.45
N ILE A 71 6.47 7.05 -5.03
CA ILE A 71 6.17 5.79 -4.37
C ILE A 71 7.40 4.90 -4.55
N MET A 72 7.95 4.39 -3.45
CA MET A 72 9.04 3.43 -3.44
C MET A 72 8.48 2.09 -2.97
N LEU A 73 8.78 1.05 -3.72
CA LEU A 73 8.25 -0.30 -3.54
C LEU A 73 9.43 -1.27 -3.54
N ASP A 74 9.43 -2.27 -2.66
CA ASP A 74 10.35 -3.40 -2.81
C ASP A 74 9.82 -4.36 -3.88
N PHE A 75 10.69 -4.77 -4.80
CA PHE A 75 10.36 -5.68 -5.88
C PHE A 75 11.20 -6.95 -5.72
N GLU A 76 10.65 -7.92 -5.00
CA GLU A 76 11.23 -9.25 -4.91
C GLU A 76 10.98 -10.00 -6.23
N GLN A 77 12.06 -10.32 -6.98
CA GLN A 77 12.04 -11.24 -8.12
C GLN A 77 11.82 -12.70 -7.67
#